data_AF-A0A8T6VSF7-F1
#
_entry.id   AF-A0A8T6VSF7-F1
#
_cell.length_a   1.000
_cell.length_b   1.000
_cell.length_c   1.000
_cell.angle_alpha   90.00
_cell.angle_beta   90.00
_cell.angle_gamma   90.00
#
_symmetry.space_group_name_H-M   'P 1'
#
loop_
_entity.id
_entity.type
_entity.pdbx_description
1 polymer ?
#
loop_
_entity_poly.entity_id
_entity_poly.type
_entity_poly.pdbx_seq_one_letter_code
_entity_poly.pdbx_strand_id
1 'polypeptide(L)'
;TTQTIHNTRLLIHQIFSIPMGKIRVVKRPLGGSFGSSIQVNTLVPIAVAMALKAGRPVKLSFTREEDIYDHVSYQMTFKLKLGAKK
;
A
#
# COMPACT_ATOMS: atom_id res chain seq x y z
N THR A 1 4.91 -1.97 -3.86
CA THR A 1 4.18 -3.24 -4.06
C THR A 1 2.68 -2.95 -4.05
N THR A 2 1.82 -3.77 -4.67
CA THR A 2 0.35 -3.58 -4.59
C THR A 2 -0.40 -4.88 -4.90
N GLN A 3 -1.47 -5.15 -4.14
CA GLN A 3 -2.47 -6.19 -4.42
C GLN A 3 -3.72 -5.62 -5.11
N THR A 4 -3.93 -4.30 -5.06
CA THR A 4 -5.15 -3.61 -5.53
C THR A 4 -4.80 -2.50 -6.53
N ILE A 5 -4.65 -2.85 -7.81
CA ILE A 5 -4.24 -1.90 -8.85
C ILE A 5 -5.23 -0.74 -9.05
N HIS A 6 -6.53 -0.98 -8.86
CA HIS A 6 -7.57 0.05 -9.06
C HIS A 6 -7.57 1.07 -7.91
N ASN A 7 -7.51 0.60 -6.66
CA ASN A 7 -7.43 1.48 -5.49
C ASN A 7 -6.12 2.29 -5.50
N THR A 8 -5.01 1.67 -5.91
CA THR A 8 -3.74 2.38 -6.10
C THR A 8 -3.88 3.50 -7.12
N ARG A 9 -4.54 3.24 -8.26
CA ARG A 9 -4.79 4.25 -9.29
C ARG A 9 -5.67 5.40 -8.78
N LEU A 10 -6.71 5.07 -8.00
CA LEU A 10 -7.63 6.05 -7.40
C LEU A 10 -6.93 6.97 -6.41
N LEU A 11 -6.12 6.40 -5.53
CA LEU A 11 -5.41 7.17 -4.52
C LEU A 11 -4.37 8.11 -5.17
N ILE A 12 -3.64 7.65 -6.21
CA ILE A 12 -2.72 8.52 -6.96
C ILE A 12 -3.48 9.68 -7.62
N HIS A 13 -4.65 9.40 -8.22
CA HIS A 13 -5.50 10.44 -8.81
C HIS A 13 -5.90 11.49 -7.77
N GLN A 14 -6.36 11.05 -6.58
CA GLN A 14 -6.81 11.92 -5.52
C GLN A 14 -5.68 12.76 -4.91
N ILE A 15 -4.48 12.19 -4.72
CA ILE A 15 -3.35 12.90 -4.11
C ILE A 15 -2.74 13.92 -5.07
N PHE A 16 -2.55 13.55 -6.34
CA PHE A 16 -1.77 14.35 -7.30
C PHE A 16 -2.63 15.10 -8.32
N SER A 17 -3.96 14.98 -8.24
CA SER A 17 -4.91 15.58 -9.18
C SER A 17 -4.65 15.21 -10.65
N ILE A 18 -4.03 14.05 -10.90
CA ILE A 18 -3.76 13.54 -12.25
C ILE A 18 -4.99 12.79 -12.74
N PRO A 19 -5.57 13.10 -13.92
CA PRO A 19 -6.71 12.38 -14.45
C PRO A 19 -6.49 10.87 -14.50
N MET A 20 -7.47 10.06 -14.09
CA MET A 20 -7.31 8.60 -14.01
C MET A 20 -6.82 7.95 -15.31
N GLY A 21 -7.25 8.46 -16.47
CA GLY A 21 -6.83 7.96 -17.79
C GLY A 21 -5.34 8.19 -18.09
N LYS A 22 -4.66 9.06 -17.33
CA LYS A 22 -3.23 9.33 -17.44
C LYS A 22 -2.39 8.53 -16.43
N ILE A 23 -3.01 7.69 -15.60
CA ILE A 23 -2.32 6.88 -14.58
C ILE A 23 -2.40 5.40 -14.95
N ARG A 24 -1.24 4.76 -15.14
CA ARG A 24 -1.13 3.31 -15.35
C ARG A 24 -0.41 2.65 -14.18
N VAL A 25 -1.15 1.85 -13.40
CA VAL A 25 -0.57 1.01 -12.34
C VAL A 25 -0.40 -0.40 -12.87
N VAL A 26 0.84 -0.93 -12.86
CA VAL A 26 1.17 -2.27 -13.34
C VAL A 26 1.61 -3.14 -12.18
N LYS A 27 0.91 -4.26 -11.94
CA LYS A 27 1.31 -5.27 -10.96
C LYS A 27 2.44 -6.13 -11.56
N ARG A 28 3.54 -6.28 -10.83
CA ARG A 28 4.64 -7.20 -11.14
C ARG A 28 4.51 -8.46 -10.26
N PRO A 29 5.19 -9.58 -10.60
CA PRO A 29 5.27 -10.73 -9.71
C PRO A 29 5.72 -10.30 -8.30
N LEU A 30 5.00 -10.78 -7.28
CA LEU A 30 5.20 -10.41 -5.87
C LEU A 30 5.53 -11.68 -5.08
N GLY A 31 6.57 -11.63 -4.25
CA GLY A 31 7.02 -12.75 -3.41
C GLY A 31 6.16 -13.00 -2.16
N GLY A 32 4.87 -12.68 -2.20
CA GLY A 32 3.95 -12.72 -1.05
C GLY A 32 3.84 -11.37 -0.32
N SER A 33 2.64 -11.07 0.19
CA SER A 33 2.33 -9.85 0.94
C SER A 33 1.34 -10.07 2.09
N PHE A 34 0.54 -11.15 2.07
CA PHE A 34 -0.30 -11.57 3.19
C PHE A 34 -1.23 -10.48 3.75
N GLY A 35 -1.68 -9.57 2.89
CA GLY A 35 -2.58 -8.47 3.26
C GLY A 35 -1.90 -7.10 3.37
N SER A 36 -0.58 -7.04 3.56
CA SER A 36 0.16 -5.77 3.78
C SER A 36 -0.01 -4.78 2.62
N SER A 37 -0.08 -5.27 1.38
CA SER A 37 -0.24 -4.43 0.18
C SER A 37 -1.68 -4.41 -0.37
N ILE A 38 -2.72 -4.70 0.44
CA ILE A 38 -4.12 -4.43 0.06
C ILE A 38 -4.36 -2.92 0.00
N GLN A 39 -3.89 -2.22 1.03
CA GLN A 39 -3.78 -0.77 1.03
C GLN A 39 -2.59 -0.32 0.20
N VAL A 40 -2.59 0.96 -0.18
CA VAL A 40 -1.49 1.54 -0.94
C VAL A 40 -0.34 1.83 0.03
N ASN A 41 0.76 1.07 -0.07
CA ASN A 41 1.94 1.32 0.75
C ASN A 41 2.46 2.75 0.54
N THR A 42 2.91 3.38 1.62
CA THR A 42 3.38 4.77 1.67
C THR A 42 4.48 5.08 0.65
N LEU A 43 5.29 4.08 0.32
CA LEU A 43 6.36 4.19 -0.67
C LEU A 43 5.85 4.53 -2.08
N VAL A 44 4.63 4.13 -2.44
CA VAL A 44 4.05 4.38 -3.78
C VAL A 44 3.81 5.88 -4.03
N PRO A 45 3.04 6.62 -3.20
CA PRO A 45 2.86 8.05 -3.42
C PRO A 45 4.18 8.83 -3.28
N ILE A 46 5.09 8.43 -2.40
CA ILE A 46 6.42 9.07 -2.29
C ILE A 46 7.21 8.91 -3.61
N ALA A 47 7.22 7.71 -4.20
CA ALA A 47 7.87 7.47 -5.48
C ALA A 47 7.24 8.30 -6.61
N VAL A 48 5.91 8.42 -6.63
CA VAL A 48 5.20 9.27 -7.61
C VAL A 48 5.58 10.74 -7.43
N ALA A 49 5.56 11.26 -6.20
CA ALA A 49 5.91 12.64 -5.90
C ALA A 49 7.35 12.96 -6.36
N MET A 50 8.30 12.06 -6.08
CA MET A 50 9.68 12.24 -6.52
C MET A 50 9.83 12.15 -8.04
N ALA A 51 9.12 11.22 -8.70
CA ALA A 51 9.16 11.13 -10.17
C ALA A 51 8.60 12.40 -10.84
N LEU A 52 7.50 12.94 -10.32
CA LEU A 52 6.91 14.20 -10.80
C LEU A 52 7.86 15.38 -10.58
N LYS A 53 8.50 15.47 -9.42
CA LYS A 53 9.46 16.55 -9.11
C LYS A 53 10.74 16.44 -9.92
N ALA A 54 11.26 15.23 -10.11
CA ALA A 54 12.54 14.99 -10.75
C ALA A 54 12.45 14.92 -12.29
N GLY A 55 11.23 14.82 -12.86
CA GLY A 55 11.00 14.69 -14.30
C GLY A 55 11.60 13.42 -14.90
N ARG A 56 11.89 12.40 -14.06
CA ARG A 56 12.62 11.19 -14.45
C ARG A 56 12.06 9.97 -13.72
N PRO A 57 12.26 8.75 -14.25
CA PRO A 57 11.89 7.52 -13.56
C PRO A 57 12.57 7.41 -12.19
N VAL A 58 11.81 7.01 -11.17
CA VAL A 58 12.29 6.80 -9.80
C VAL A 58 11.98 5.38 -9.37
N LYS A 59 12.98 4.70 -8.79
CA LYS A 59 12.83 3.40 -8.14
C LYS A 59 13.07 3.57 -6.65
N LEU A 60 12.13 3.11 -5.84
CA LEU A 60 12.27 3.03 -4.39
C LEU A 60 12.04 1.60 -3.92
N SER A 61 12.73 1.25 -2.85
CA SER A 61 12.55 -0.01 -2.12
C SER A 61 12.85 0.25 -0.66
N PHE A 62 12.00 -0.26 0.21
CA PHE A 62 12.32 -0.31 1.62
C PHE A 62 13.45 -1.30 1.90
N THR A 63 14.23 -1.00 2.92
CA THR A 63 15.02 -1.99 3.64
C THR A 63 14.08 -2.94 4.41
N ARG A 64 14.59 -4.10 4.84
CA ARG A 64 13.79 -5.06 5.62
C ARG A 64 13.26 -4.44 6.92
N GLU A 65 14.07 -3.60 7.56
CA GLU A 65 13.71 -2.94 8.81
C GLU A 65 12.57 -1.92 8.59
N GLU A 66 12.66 -1.08 7.56
CA GLU A 66 11.60 -0.13 7.20
C GLU A 66 10.27 -0.84 6.86
N ASP A 67 10.34 -1.96 6.14
CA ASP A 67 9.15 -2.74 5.74
C ASP A 67 8.38 -3.32 6.94
N ILE A 68 9.09 -3.71 8.01
CA ILE A 68 8.48 -4.21 9.25
C ILE A 68 7.63 -3.13 9.95
N TYR A 69 8.01 -1.86 9.82
CA TYR A 69 7.27 -0.75 10.42
C TYR A 69 6.08 -0.25 9.56
N ASP A 70 6.03 -0.56 8.26
CA ASP A 70 4.97 -0.09 7.36
C ASP A 70 3.63 -0.81 7.60
N HIS A 71 3.65 -2.12 7.94
CA HIS A 71 2.43 -2.91 8.20
C HIS A 71 2.58 -3.86 9.37
N VAL A 72 1.77 -3.66 10.41
CA VAL A 72 1.70 -4.53 11.58
C VAL A 72 0.26 -4.88 11.90
N SER A 73 0.04 -6.09 12.41
CA SER A 73 -1.25 -6.45 13.00
C SER A 73 -1.51 -5.58 14.22
N TYR A 74 -2.64 -4.90 14.26
CA TYR A 74 -3.02 -4.08 15.40
C TYR A 74 -3.18 -4.95 16.64
N GLN A 75 -2.63 -4.48 17.77
CA GLN A 75 -2.84 -5.13 19.06
C GLN A 75 -4.33 -5.07 19.39
N MET A 76 -4.92 -6.24 19.65
CA MET A 76 -6.32 -6.35 20.04
C MET A 76 -6.43 -7.04 21.40
N THR A 77 -7.10 -6.38 22.34
CA THR A 77 -7.35 -6.92 23.68
C THR A 77 -8.81 -7.31 23.80
N PHE A 78 -9.09 -8.61 23.89
CA PHE A 78 -10.45 -9.13 23.99
C PHE A 78 -10.75 -9.61 25.42
N LYS A 79 -11.85 -9.13 26.00
CA LYS A 79 -12.44 -9.70 27.22
C LYS A 79 -13.75 -10.38 26.84
N LEU A 80 -13.79 -11.71 26.93
CA LEU A 80 -14.92 -12.52 26.51
C LEU A 80 -15.48 -13.30 27.71
N LYS A 81 -16.80 -13.28 27.88
CA LYS A 81 -17.53 -14.16 28.80
C LYS A 81 -18.53 -14.95 27.97
N LEU A 82 -18.37 -16.27 27.95
CA LEU A 82 -19.17 -17.18 27.14
C LEU A 82 -19.96 -18.12 28.08
N GLY A 83 -21.16 -18.50 27.67
CA GLY A 83 -22.00 -19.47 28.35
C GLY A 83 -22.92 -20.16 27.35
N ALA A 84 -23.07 -21.47 27.49
CA ALA A 84 -23.98 -22.27 26.68
C ALA A 84 -24.87 -23.11 27.59
N LYS A 85 -26.15 -23.25 27.24
CA LYS A 85 -27.02 -24.28 27.81
C LYS A 85 -26.80 -25.58 27.04
N LYS A 86 -27.07 -26.71 27.71
CA LYS A 86 -27.08 -28.04 27.08
C LYS A 86 -28.04 -28.08 25.90
#